data_AF-A0A7V3WL97-F1
#
_entry.id   AF-A0A7V3WL97-F1
#
_cell.length_a   1.000
_cell.length_b   1.000
_cell.length_c   1.000
_cell.angle_alpha   90.00
_cell.angle_beta   90.00
_cell.angle_gamma   90.00
#
_symmetry.space_group_name_H-M   'P 1'
#
loop_
_entity.id
_entity.type
_entity.pdbx_description
1 polymer ?
#
loop_
_entity_poly.entity_id
_entity_poly.type
_entity_poly.pdbx_seq_one_letter_code
_entity_poly.pdbx_strand_id
1 'polypeptide(L)'
;MNRIRKPDFSVIEGIVGGQGNGPLTNTPVNSNIILAGRDNVALDTIGLTFMGFTVDEVPHVKLAGEENLGITDLNKIEVVGPDLDSIKMKFEKAINP
;
A
#
# COMPACT_ATOMS: atom_id res chain seq x y z
N MET A 1 1.04 15.92 4.11
CA MET A 1 2.13 14.94 3.99
C MET A 1 3.49 15.58 4.21
N ASN A 2 4.52 14.78 4.55
CA ASN A 2 5.88 15.27 4.73
C ASN A 2 6.49 15.70 3.38
N ARG A 3 6.89 16.97 3.28
CA ARG A 3 7.41 17.59 2.05
C ARG A 3 8.87 18.06 2.17
N ILE A 4 9.43 18.07 3.38
CA ILE A 4 10.76 18.65 3.63
C ILE A 4 11.86 17.69 3.16
N ARG A 5 11.66 16.38 3.37
CA ARG A 5 12.61 15.34 2.94
C ARG A 5 11.85 14.11 2.48
N LYS A 6 11.94 13.80 1.19
CA LYS A 6 11.47 12.52 0.64
C LYS A 6 12.43 11.40 1.11
N PRO A 7 11.96 10.24 1.59
CA PRO A 7 12.85 9.10 1.84
C PRO A 7 13.60 8.66 0.57
N ASP A 8 14.86 8.24 0.69
CA ASP A 8 15.60 7.70 -0.47
C ASP A 8 15.19 6.26 -0.80
N PHE A 9 14.77 5.51 0.23
CA PHE A 9 14.35 4.13 0.14
C PHE A 9 13.39 3.84 1.30
N SER A 10 12.41 2.99 1.08
CA SER A 10 11.42 2.60 2.08
C SER A 10 11.13 1.10 1.95
N VAL A 11 10.79 0.50 3.09
CA VAL A 11 10.41 -0.92 3.20
C VAL A 11 9.10 -0.96 3.96
N ILE A 12 8.13 -1.69 3.43
CA ILE A 12 6.88 -2.04 4.09
C ILE A 12 6.94 -3.53 4.41
N GLU A 13 6.72 -3.86 5.67
CA GLU A 13 6.63 -5.24 6.14
C GLU A 13 5.16 -5.65 6.27
N GLY A 14 4.84 -6.83 5.75
CA GLY A 14 3.52 -7.44 5.80
C GLY A 14 3.63 -8.97 5.88
N ILE A 15 4.60 -9.48 6.64
CA ILE A 15 4.68 -10.90 7.01
C ILE A 15 3.37 -11.26 7.72
N VAL A 16 2.98 -10.44 8.70
CA VAL A 16 1.64 -10.47 9.30
C VAL A 16 0.97 -9.11 9.08
N GLY A 17 0.02 -9.08 8.14
CA GLY A 17 -0.85 -7.93 7.91
C GLY A 17 -1.98 -7.85 8.94
N GLY A 18 -2.68 -6.72 8.98
CA GLY A 18 -3.89 -6.54 9.78
C GLY A 18 -5.07 -6.10 8.92
N GLN A 19 -6.22 -6.75 9.07
CA GLN A 19 -7.47 -6.41 8.37
C GLN A 19 -8.59 -6.00 9.35
N GLY A 20 -9.66 -5.41 8.84
CA GLY A 20 -10.79 -4.95 9.66
C GLY A 20 -10.49 -3.62 10.37
N ASN A 21 -10.90 -3.50 11.64
CA ASN A 21 -10.87 -2.24 12.39
C ASN A 21 -9.50 -1.95 13.02
N GLY A 22 -8.47 -1.82 12.20
CA GLY A 22 -7.15 -1.36 12.66
C GLY A 22 -7.12 0.11 13.11
N PRO A 23 -6.04 0.56 13.76
CA PRO A 23 -4.88 -0.23 14.18
C PRO A 23 -5.08 -0.96 15.52
N LEU A 24 -6.12 -0.60 16.30
CA LEU A 24 -6.32 -1.10 17.66
C LEU A 24 -7.02 -2.47 17.72
N THR A 25 -7.95 -2.75 16.81
CA THR A 25 -8.80 -3.96 16.83
C THR A 25 -8.84 -4.63 15.45
N ASN A 26 -7.66 -4.87 14.87
CA ASN A 26 -7.53 -5.62 13.62
C ASN A 26 -7.52 -7.14 13.84
N THR A 27 -7.80 -7.87 12.78
CA THR A 27 -7.60 -9.32 12.69
C THR A 27 -6.29 -9.57 11.95
N PRO A 28 -5.36 -10.36 12.49
CA PRO A 28 -4.09 -10.66 11.82
C PRO A 28 -4.31 -11.54 10.58
N VAL A 29 -3.51 -11.29 9.54
CA VAL A 29 -3.52 -12.03 8.27
C VAL A 29 -2.08 -12.43 7.94
N ASN A 30 -1.83 -13.72 7.69
CA ASN A 30 -0.51 -14.19 7.25
C ASN A 30 -0.32 -13.84 5.76
N SER A 31 0.21 -12.65 5.49
CA SER A 31 0.31 -12.10 4.15
C SER A 31 1.67 -12.35 3.49
N ASN A 32 2.70 -12.66 4.28
CA ASN A 32 4.02 -13.12 3.81
C ASN A 32 4.64 -12.26 2.70
N ILE A 33 4.46 -10.93 2.77
CA ILE A 33 4.98 -10.00 1.77
C ILE A 33 5.91 -8.96 2.42
N ILE A 34 6.92 -8.56 1.67
CA ILE A 34 7.73 -7.37 1.94
C ILE A 34 7.75 -6.54 0.66
N LEU A 35 7.48 -5.25 0.76
CA LEU A 35 7.60 -4.31 -0.34
C LEU A 35 8.79 -3.39 -0.07
N ALA A 36 9.59 -3.08 -1.10
CA ALA A 36 10.74 -2.22 -0.94
C ALA A 36 10.99 -1.41 -2.21
N GLY A 37 11.33 -0.13 -2.07
CA GLY A 37 11.44 0.77 -3.21
C GLY A 37 11.82 2.21 -2.84
N ARG A 38 12.04 3.03 -3.87
CA ARG A 38 12.46 4.45 -3.73
C ARG A 38 11.30 5.45 -3.79
N ASP A 39 10.12 4.99 -4.18
CA ASP A 39 8.90 5.81 -4.19
C ASP A 39 7.91 5.24 -3.18
N ASN A 40 7.73 5.96 -2.08
CA ASN A 40 6.84 5.57 -0.99
C ASN A 40 5.36 5.58 -1.40
N VAL A 41 4.94 6.48 -2.31
CA VAL A 41 3.55 6.50 -2.80
C VAL A 41 3.29 5.32 -3.71
N ALA A 42 4.28 4.94 -4.53
CA ALA A 42 4.19 3.73 -5.35
C ALA A 42 4.14 2.47 -4.48
N LEU A 43 4.92 2.40 -3.39
CA LEU A 43 4.87 1.28 -2.44
C LEU A 43 3.51 1.16 -1.78
N ASP A 44 2.95 2.27 -1.29
CA ASP A 44 1.59 2.28 -0.73
C ASP A 44 0.57 1.83 -1.77
N THR A 45 0.66 2.32 -3.02
CA THR A 45 -0.22 1.93 -4.13
C THR A 45 -0.18 0.41 -4.40
N ILE A 46 1.02 -0.18 -4.44
CA ILE A 46 1.19 -1.63 -4.60
C ILE A 46 0.65 -2.37 -3.37
N GLY A 47 0.90 -1.88 -2.15
CA GLY A 47 0.35 -2.45 -0.92
C GLY A 47 -1.18 -2.45 -0.90
N LEU A 48 -1.81 -1.35 -1.30
CA LEU A 48 -3.27 -1.26 -1.43
C LEU A 48 -3.80 -2.27 -2.44
N THR A 49 -3.18 -2.33 -3.62
CA THR A 49 -3.56 -3.25 -4.69
C THR A 49 -3.40 -4.71 -4.26
N PHE A 50 -2.30 -5.03 -3.56
CA PHE A 50 -2.06 -6.33 -2.95
C PHE A 50 -3.16 -6.70 -1.94
N MET A 51 -3.61 -5.77 -1.11
CA MET A 51 -4.67 -5.99 -0.12
C MET A 51 -6.10 -5.97 -0.70
N GLY A 52 -6.26 -5.66 -2.00
CA GLY A 52 -7.56 -5.57 -2.66
C GLY A 52 -8.30 -4.25 -2.45
N PHE A 53 -7.57 -3.17 -2.19
CA PHE A 53 -8.08 -1.79 -2.11
C PHE A 53 -7.71 -1.01 -3.38
N THR A 54 -8.47 0.04 -3.66
CA THR A 54 -8.08 1.05 -4.66
C THR A 54 -7.51 2.29 -3.98
N VAL A 55 -6.78 3.10 -4.76
CA VAL A 55 -6.23 4.38 -4.29
C VAL A 55 -7.35 5.32 -3.80
N ASP A 56 -8.52 5.30 -4.46
CA ASP A 56 -9.66 6.14 -4.08
C ASP A 56 -10.25 5.80 -2.71
N GLU A 57 -10.04 4.58 -2.23
CA GLU A 57 -10.52 4.11 -0.91
C GLU A 57 -9.62 4.57 0.24
N VAL A 58 -8.44 5.12 -0.07
CA VAL A 58 -7.43 5.50 0.93
C VAL A 58 -7.04 6.97 0.74
N PRO A 59 -7.70 7.92 1.44
CA PRO A 59 -7.63 9.35 1.13
C PRO A 59 -6.22 9.94 1.12
N HIS A 60 -5.33 9.47 1.99
CA HIS A 60 -3.97 10.00 2.07
C HIS A 60 -3.07 9.55 0.91
N VAL A 61 -3.28 8.34 0.37
CA VAL A 61 -2.56 7.86 -0.83
C VAL A 61 -3.09 8.56 -2.08
N LYS A 62 -4.40 8.74 -2.18
CA LYS A 62 -5.03 9.55 -3.25
C LYS A 62 -4.47 10.97 -3.28
N LEU A 63 -4.51 11.66 -2.14
CA LEU A 63 -3.96 13.01 -2.00
C LEU A 63 -2.47 13.04 -2.40
N ALA A 64 -1.72 11.96 -2.18
CA ALA A 64 -0.31 11.88 -2.55
C ALA A 64 -0.05 11.81 -4.04
N GLY A 65 -0.89 11.08 -4.78
CA GLY A 65 -0.89 11.13 -6.23
C GLY A 65 -1.26 12.51 -6.75
N GLU A 66 -2.33 13.12 -6.21
CA GLU A 66 -2.81 14.44 -6.62
C GLU A 66 -1.78 15.55 -6.37
N GLU A 67 -1.03 15.46 -5.27
CA GLU A 67 0.05 16.38 -4.92
C GLU A 67 1.39 16.09 -5.64
N ASN A 68 1.43 15.10 -6.54
CA ASN A 68 2.62 14.68 -7.28
C ASN A 68 3.82 14.28 -6.37
N LEU A 69 3.57 13.69 -5.20
CA LEU A 69 4.65 13.25 -4.30
C LEU A 69 5.23 11.87 -4.69
N GLY A 70 4.52 11.14 -5.54
CA GLY A 70 4.94 9.89 -6.16
C GLY A 70 3.86 9.33 -7.09
N ILE A 71 4.00 8.06 -7.49
CA ILE A 71 3.15 7.45 -8.53
C ILE A 71 2.03 6.61 -7.93
N THR A 72 0.79 6.83 -8.36
CA THR A 72 -0.40 6.02 -8.02
C THR A 72 -0.99 5.24 -9.21
N ASP A 73 -0.51 5.51 -10.42
CA ASP A 73 -0.91 4.78 -11.64
C ASP A 73 -0.10 3.50 -11.76
N LEU A 74 -0.74 2.34 -11.59
CA LEU A 74 -0.11 1.02 -11.64
C LEU A 74 0.66 0.78 -12.94
N ASN A 75 0.21 1.33 -14.06
CA ASN A 75 0.89 1.15 -15.36
C ASN A 75 2.24 1.89 -15.44
N LYS A 76 2.51 2.78 -14.47
CA LYS A 76 3.76 3.54 -14.37
C LYS A 76 4.67 3.04 -13.25
N ILE A 77 4.29 1.95 -12.57
CA ILE A 77 5.08 1.34 -11.51
C ILE A 77 5.71 0.06 -12.04
N GLU A 78 7.04 0.01 -12.07
CA GLU A 78 7.77 -1.23 -12.33
C GLU A 78 7.81 -2.08 -11.06
N VAL A 79 7.23 -3.29 -11.12
CA VAL A 79 7.28 -4.26 -10.03
C VAL A 79 8.29 -5.34 -10.41
N VAL A 80 9.37 -5.44 -9.62
CA VAL A 80 10.34 -6.54 -9.70
C VAL A 80 9.97 -7.57 -8.64
N GLY A 81 9.40 -8.70 -9.07
CA GLY A 81 8.91 -9.73 -8.16
C GLY A 81 7.82 -10.60 -8.80
N PRO A 82 7.00 -11.28 -7.99
CA PRO A 82 5.85 -12.03 -8.48
C PRO A 82 4.83 -11.12 -9.16
N ASP A 83 4.05 -11.69 -10.07
CA ASP A 83 2.88 -11.02 -10.64
C ASP A 83 1.87 -10.71 -9.53
N LEU A 84 1.51 -9.43 -9.39
CA LEU A 84 0.62 -8.94 -8.35
C LEU A 84 -0.76 -9.60 -8.42
N ASP A 85 -1.26 -9.89 -9.62
CA ASP A 85 -2.54 -10.57 -9.80
C ASP A 85 -2.53 -12.01 -9.28
N SER A 86 -1.35 -12.65 -9.23
CA SER A 86 -1.18 -14.01 -8.73
C SER A 86 -1.06 -14.10 -7.21
N ILE A 87 -0.69 -12.99 -6.53
CA ILE A 87 -0.42 -12.98 -5.09
C ILE A 87 -1.38 -12.09 -4.29
N LYS A 88 -2.20 -11.26 -4.93
CA LYS A 88 -3.11 -10.36 -4.23
C LYS A 88 -4.05 -11.12 -3.29
N MET A 89 -4.33 -10.50 -2.16
CA MET A 89 -5.22 -10.98 -1.13
C MET A 89 -6.39 -10.02 -1.01
N LYS A 90 -7.55 -10.53 -0.57
CA LYS A 90 -8.71 -9.70 -0.28
C LYS A 90 -8.81 -9.49 1.22
N PHE A 91 -8.35 -8.33 1.69
CA PHE A 91 -8.46 -7.97 3.09
C PHE A 91 -9.88 -7.50 3.43
N GLU A 92 -10.31 -7.74 4.66
CA GLU A 92 -11.52 -7.13 5.21
C GLU A 92 -11.31 -5.63 5.45
N LYS A 93 -12.27 -4.82 4.99
CA LYS A 93 -12.28 -3.37 5.20
C LYS A 93 -12.83 -3.03 6.57
N ALA A 94 -12.43 -1.88 7.12
CA ALA A 94 -13.07 -1.35 8.32
C ALA A 94 -14.56 -1.10 8.05
N ILE A 95 -15.41 -1.38 9.05
CA ILE A 95 -16.88 -1.28 8.91
C ILE A 95 -17.32 0.20 8.98
N ASN A 96 -16.54 1.05 9.67
CA ASN A 96 -16.69 2.50 9.75
C ASN A 96 -15.32 3.18 9.54
N PRO A 97 -14.84 3.26 8.28
CA PRO A 97 -13.52 3.81 7.94
C PRO A 97 -13.43 5.33 8.09
#